data_AF-A0A971L3T2-F1
#
_entry.id   AF-A0A971L3T2-F1
#
_cell.length_a   1.000
_cell.length_b   1.000
_cell.length_c   1.000
_cell.angle_alpha   90.00
_cell.angle_beta   90.00
_cell.angle_gamma   90.00
#
_symmetry.space_group_name_H-M   'P 1'
#
loop_
_entity.id
_entity.type
_entity.pdbx_description
1 polymer ?
#
loop_
_entity_poly.entity_id
_entity_poly.type
_entity_poly.pdbx_seq_one_letter_code
_entity_poly.pdbx_strand_id
1 'polypeptide(L)'
;MPFTDKYILTPKLWEYLFNYAIKHREKGNGFGFGLVGPNDRARTLSARYYKDGSEILIDRGWDFNKPITDPENLLNRPRRLTPLECARLMGFNTPTGNEFKIPVSDTQAYKQFGNSVVAPLFAAIAKQMKPYIMKARALEESKKVA
;
A
#
# COMPACT_ATOMS: atom_id res chain seq x y z
N MET A 1 14.16 -6.77 -7.08
CA MET A 1 13.37 -6.96 -8.32
C MET A 1 13.23 -5.62 -9.01
N PRO A 2 13.60 -5.48 -10.29
CA PRO A 2 13.27 -4.28 -11.04
C PRO A 2 11.75 -4.20 -11.20
N PHE A 3 11.15 -3.06 -10.85
CA PHE A 3 9.76 -2.78 -11.17
C PHE A 3 9.66 -2.44 -12.66
N THR A 4 8.47 -2.63 -13.26
CA THR A 4 8.23 -2.20 -14.63
C THR A 4 7.91 -0.71 -14.67
N ASP A 5 8.34 -0.02 -15.73
CA ASP A 5 8.16 1.43 -15.90
C ASP A 5 6.69 1.87 -15.86
N LYS A 6 5.75 0.95 -16.11
CA LYS A 6 4.29 1.20 -16.02
C LYS A 6 3.82 1.69 -14.64
N TYR A 7 4.61 1.46 -13.57
CA TYR A 7 4.29 1.92 -12.23
C TYR A 7 4.80 3.33 -11.93
N ILE A 8 5.76 3.83 -12.71
CA ILE A 8 6.21 5.22 -12.65
C ILE A 8 5.04 6.11 -13.06
N LEU A 9 4.80 7.19 -12.32
CA LEU A 9 3.74 8.12 -12.68
C LEU A 9 4.00 8.73 -14.05
N THR A 10 2.94 8.93 -14.82
CA THR A 10 3.03 9.70 -16.06
C THR A 10 3.36 11.16 -15.73
N PRO A 11 4.03 11.90 -16.63
CA PRO A 11 4.35 13.32 -16.40
C PRO A 11 3.13 14.14 -15.98
N LYS A 12 2.01 13.98 -16.72
CA LYS A 12 0.75 14.69 -16.45
C LYS A 12 0.15 14.36 -15.07
N LEU A 13 0.18 13.09 -14.67
CA LEU A 13 -0.36 12.69 -13.36
C LEU A 13 0.51 13.22 -12.22
N TRP A 14 1.83 13.16 -12.37
CA TRP A 14 2.75 13.70 -11.38
C TRP A 14 2.59 15.22 -11.22
N GLU A 15 2.55 15.95 -12.33
CA GLU A 15 2.31 17.39 -12.34
C GLU A 15 0.99 17.76 -11.66
N TYR A 16 -0.08 17.04 -11.97
CA TYR A 16 -1.37 17.22 -11.32
C TYR A 16 -1.28 17.04 -9.81
N LEU A 17 -0.71 15.92 -9.33
CA LEU A 17 -0.60 15.63 -7.90
C LEU A 17 0.29 16.64 -7.17
N PHE A 18 1.38 17.07 -7.81
CA PHE A 18 2.32 18.06 -7.29
C PHE A 18 1.64 19.42 -7.09
N ASN A 19 0.98 19.94 -8.12
CA ASN A 19 0.27 21.21 -8.06
C ASN A 19 -0.93 21.16 -7.11
N TYR A 20 -1.62 20.02 -7.05
CA TYR A 20 -2.71 19.80 -6.10
C TYR A 20 -2.21 19.88 -4.65
N ALA A 21 -1.08 19.24 -4.34
CA ALA A 21 -0.49 19.29 -3.00
C ALA A 21 -0.05 20.72 -2.60
N ILE A 22 0.55 21.48 -3.51
CA ILE A 22 0.92 22.89 -3.27
C ILE A 22 -0.32 23.73 -2.95
N LYS A 23 -1.33 23.69 -3.83
CA LYS A 23 -2.57 24.45 -3.68
C LYS A 23 -3.29 24.16 -2.36
N HIS A 24 -3.24 22.92 -1.88
CA HIS A 24 -3.86 22.57 -0.61
C HIS A 24 -3.01 22.95 0.60
N ARG A 25 -1.68 22.87 0.50
CA ARG A 25 -0.74 23.34 1.54
C ARG A 25 -0.85 24.85 1.76
N GLU A 26 -0.95 25.64 0.69
CA GLU A 26 -1.13 27.10 0.77
C GLU A 26 -2.41 27.49 1.54
N LYS A 27 -3.43 26.63 1.49
CA LYS A 27 -4.70 26.81 2.21
C LYS A 27 -4.65 26.29 3.66
N GLY A 28 -3.50 25.83 4.14
CA GLY A 28 -3.35 25.23 5.46
C GLY A 28 -3.98 23.83 5.60
N ASN A 29 -4.29 23.16 4.49
CA ASN A 29 -4.89 21.83 4.50
C ASN A 29 -3.84 20.73 4.38
N GLY A 30 -4.13 19.55 4.96
CA GLY A 30 -3.27 18.35 4.86
C GLY A 30 -3.49 17.46 3.62
N PHE A 31 -4.15 17.97 2.56
CA PHE A 31 -4.41 17.19 1.34
C PHE A 31 -3.20 17.20 0.40
N GLY A 32 -2.98 16.09 -0.30
CA GLY A 32 -1.88 15.92 -1.26
C GLY A 32 -1.40 14.47 -1.29
N PHE A 33 -0.30 14.22 -2.01
CA PHE A 33 0.30 12.90 -2.10
C PHE A 33 1.20 12.58 -0.88
N GLY A 34 1.41 11.30 -0.60
CA GLY A 34 2.39 10.81 0.37
C GLY A 34 3.60 10.26 -0.35
N LEU A 35 4.73 10.95 -0.24
CA LEU A 35 6.01 10.45 -0.77
C LEU A 35 6.73 9.67 0.34
N VAL A 36 7.22 8.48 0.02
CA VAL A 36 7.87 7.59 0.98
C VAL A 36 9.20 7.06 0.44
N GLY A 37 10.21 7.06 1.30
CA GLY A 37 11.48 6.38 1.12
C GLY A 37 11.55 5.04 1.87
N PRO A 38 12.69 4.34 1.81
CA PRO A 38 12.85 2.99 2.38
C PRO A 38 12.65 2.89 3.90
N ASN A 39 12.88 3.98 4.63
CA ASN A 39 12.81 4.02 6.08
C ASN A 39 11.52 4.68 6.62
N ASP A 40 10.64 5.11 5.72
CA ASP A 40 9.44 5.84 6.08
C ASP A 40 8.26 4.92 6.39
N ARG A 41 7.32 5.44 7.17
CA ARG A 41 6.01 4.81 7.37
C ARG A 41 5.04 5.31 6.31
N ALA A 42 4.48 4.38 5.54
CA ALA A 42 3.45 4.71 4.57
C ALA A 42 2.14 5.17 5.25
N ARG A 43 1.37 5.99 4.54
CA ARG A 43 -0.04 6.23 4.87
C ARG A 43 -0.85 4.94 4.65
N THR A 44 -2.09 4.95 5.11
CA THR A 44 -3.01 3.82 4.89
C THR A 44 -3.22 3.56 3.39
N LEU A 45 -2.99 2.31 2.96
CA LEU A 45 -3.38 1.83 1.64
C LEU A 45 -4.91 1.78 1.57
N SER A 46 -5.52 2.78 0.93
CA SER A 46 -6.97 2.91 0.89
C SER A 46 -7.60 2.08 -0.23
N ALA A 47 -8.91 1.82 -0.14
CA ALA A 47 -9.69 1.26 -1.24
C ALA A 47 -9.70 2.14 -2.50
N ARG A 48 -9.29 3.41 -2.41
CA ARG A 48 -9.19 4.36 -3.52
C ARG A 48 -7.83 4.32 -4.23
N TYR A 49 -6.83 3.67 -3.63
CA TYR A 49 -5.45 3.64 -4.12
C TYR A 49 -5.33 3.25 -5.61
N TYR A 50 -6.26 2.44 -6.13
CA TYR A 50 -6.30 2.05 -7.54
C TYR A 50 -6.42 3.24 -8.53
N LYS A 51 -6.90 4.42 -8.09
CA LYS A 51 -7.12 5.58 -8.95
C LYS A 51 -5.79 6.20 -9.39
N ASP A 52 -5.05 6.74 -8.44
CA ASP A 52 -3.82 7.50 -8.68
C ASP A 52 -2.64 7.06 -7.79
N GLY A 53 -2.91 6.27 -6.74
CA GLY A 53 -1.92 5.83 -5.76
C GLY A 53 -1.38 6.96 -4.89
N SER A 54 -2.06 8.11 -4.85
CA SER A 54 -1.55 9.34 -4.23
C SER A 54 -1.23 9.19 -2.75
N GLU A 55 -1.86 8.27 -2.03
CA GLU A 55 -1.60 8.07 -0.60
C GLU A 55 -0.18 7.53 -0.33
N ILE A 56 0.38 6.75 -1.26
CA ILE A 56 1.70 6.11 -1.12
C ILE A 56 2.43 6.08 -2.46
N LEU A 57 3.35 7.02 -2.65
CA LEU A 57 4.25 7.09 -3.80
C LEU A 57 5.67 6.83 -3.35
N ILE A 58 6.36 5.91 -4.03
CA ILE A 58 7.76 5.61 -3.77
C ILE A 58 8.62 6.66 -4.46
N ASP A 59 9.46 7.34 -3.68
CA ASP A 59 10.45 8.26 -4.23
C ASP A 59 11.50 7.54 -5.07
N ARG A 60 11.94 8.20 -6.13
CA ARG A 60 12.96 7.72 -7.06
C ARG A 60 14.12 8.72 -7.19
N GLY A 61 14.28 9.61 -6.21
CA GLY A 61 15.28 10.68 -6.21
C GLY A 61 14.75 11.96 -6.85
N TRP A 62 13.48 12.29 -6.65
CA TRP A 62 12.91 13.54 -7.13
C TRP A 62 13.55 14.75 -6.42
N ASP A 63 14.08 15.70 -7.19
CA ASP A 63 14.66 16.93 -6.66
C ASP A 63 13.61 18.04 -6.59
N PHE A 64 13.27 18.48 -5.38
CA PHE A 64 12.28 19.55 -5.16
C PHE A 64 12.79 20.96 -5.49
N ASN A 65 14.10 21.14 -5.69
CA ASN A 65 14.69 22.43 -6.05
C ASN A 65 14.69 22.67 -7.56
N LYS A 66 14.44 21.63 -8.37
CA LYS A 66 14.38 21.73 -9.83
C LYS A 66 12.95 22.06 -10.31
N PRO A 67 12.80 22.78 -11.44
CA PRO A 67 11.49 22.98 -12.06
C PRO A 67 10.78 21.66 -12.35
N ILE A 68 9.44 21.63 -12.26
CA ILE A 68 8.66 20.42 -12.53
C ILE A 68 8.78 19.92 -13.98
N THR A 69 9.20 20.82 -14.88
CA THR A 69 9.43 20.56 -16.30
C THR A 69 10.88 20.15 -16.61
N ASP A 70 11.76 20.06 -15.62
CA ASP A 70 13.17 19.72 -15.82
C ASP A 70 13.31 18.30 -16.43
N PRO A 71 13.93 18.15 -17.62
CA PRO A 71 14.00 16.87 -18.32
C PRO A 71 14.69 15.76 -17.52
N GLU A 72 15.74 16.08 -16.77
CA GLU A 72 16.47 15.09 -15.96
C GLU A 72 15.65 14.67 -14.75
N ASN A 73 15.06 15.64 -14.03
CA ASN A 73 14.24 15.35 -12.85
C ASN A 73 12.99 14.56 -13.20
N LEU A 74 12.42 14.78 -14.40
CA LEU A 74 11.32 13.98 -14.94
C LEU A 74 11.66 12.49 -15.01
N LEU A 75 12.92 12.08 -15.17
CA LEU A 75 13.30 10.66 -15.12
C LEU A 75 13.14 10.05 -13.72
N ASN A 76 13.18 10.89 -12.68
CA ASN A 76 13.09 10.53 -11.26
C ASN A 76 11.67 10.71 -10.70
N ARG A 77 10.64 10.83 -11.55
CA ARG A 77 9.24 10.87 -11.10
C ARG A 77 8.94 9.72 -10.14
N PRO A 78 8.15 9.98 -9.07
CA PRO A 78 7.73 8.91 -8.16
C PRO A 78 6.94 7.83 -8.87
N ARG A 79 6.85 6.66 -8.24
CA ARG A 79 6.05 5.53 -8.73
C ARG A 79 5.02 5.09 -7.71
N ARG A 80 4.00 4.38 -8.17
CA ARG A 80 3.09 3.63 -7.30
C ARG A 80 3.77 2.37 -6.77
N LEU A 81 3.30 1.87 -5.63
CA LEU A 81 3.48 0.48 -5.23
C LEU A 81 2.97 -0.46 -6.31
N THR A 82 3.67 -1.57 -6.51
CA THR A 82 3.19 -2.72 -7.28
C THR A 82 2.19 -3.54 -6.47
N PRO A 83 1.32 -4.35 -7.10
CA PRO A 83 0.42 -5.24 -6.37
C PRO A 83 1.15 -6.18 -5.39
N LEU A 84 2.36 -6.64 -5.74
CA LEU A 84 3.16 -7.49 -4.87
C LEU A 84 3.70 -6.72 -3.64
N GLU A 85 4.08 -5.46 -3.82
CA GLU A 85 4.45 -4.59 -2.68
C GLU A 85 3.24 -4.31 -1.79
N CYS A 86 2.04 -4.12 -2.35
CA CYS A 86 0.81 -4.02 -1.56
C CYS A 86 0.56 -5.31 -0.75
N ALA A 87 0.73 -6.49 -1.36
CA ALA A 87 0.59 -7.77 -0.66
C ALA A 87 1.57 -7.88 0.54
N ARG A 88 2.82 -7.44 0.34
CA ARG A 88 3.84 -7.40 1.40
C ARG A 88 3.48 -6.39 2.49
N LEU A 89 3.06 -5.20 2.11
CA LEU A 89 2.66 -4.13 3.05
C LEU A 89 1.50 -4.58 3.95
N MET A 90 0.53 -5.30 3.38
CA MET A 90 -0.62 -5.83 4.11
C MET A 90 -0.33 -7.16 4.84
N GLY A 91 0.88 -7.71 4.66
CA GLY A 91 1.35 -8.93 5.33
C GLY A 91 0.83 -10.25 4.75
N PHE A 92 0.30 -10.24 3.53
CA PHE A 92 -0.10 -11.45 2.78
C PHE A 92 1.09 -12.17 2.13
N ASN A 93 2.26 -11.54 2.14
CA ASN A 93 3.49 -12.11 1.59
C ASN A 93 4.69 -11.67 2.44
N THR A 94 5.75 -12.47 2.44
CA THR A 94 6.97 -12.15 3.19
C THR A 94 7.78 -11.06 2.47
N PRO A 95 8.70 -10.35 3.15
CA PRO A 95 9.49 -9.29 2.53
C PRO A 95 10.27 -9.74 1.28
N THR A 96 10.74 -10.99 1.28
CA THR A 96 11.52 -11.59 0.18
C THR A 96 10.73 -12.55 -0.68
N GLY A 97 9.57 -13.03 -0.22
CA GLY A 97 8.75 -14.02 -0.91
C GLY A 97 8.02 -13.49 -2.13
N ASN A 98 7.57 -14.40 -2.98
CA ASN A 98 6.70 -14.16 -4.14
C ASN A 98 5.59 -15.22 -4.25
N GLU A 99 5.28 -15.91 -3.16
CA GLU A 99 4.36 -17.06 -3.14
C GLU A 99 2.90 -16.62 -3.31
N PHE A 100 2.55 -15.41 -2.88
CA PHE A 100 1.20 -14.89 -2.99
C PHE A 100 0.82 -14.66 -4.46
N LYS A 101 -0.10 -15.50 -4.95
CA LYS A 101 -0.60 -15.43 -6.32
C LYS A 101 -1.61 -14.30 -6.47
N ILE A 102 -1.42 -13.43 -7.45
CA ILE A 102 -2.33 -12.34 -7.80
C ILE A 102 -2.92 -12.64 -9.19
N PRO A 103 -4.07 -13.36 -9.28
CA PRO A 103 -4.65 -13.79 -10.56
C PRO A 103 -5.56 -12.72 -11.20
N VAL A 104 -5.56 -11.50 -10.66
CA VAL A 104 -6.44 -10.39 -11.05
C VAL A 104 -5.63 -9.22 -11.61
N SER A 105 -6.32 -8.28 -12.26
CA SER A 105 -5.67 -7.06 -12.76
C SER A 105 -5.14 -6.18 -11.61
N ASP A 106 -4.12 -5.36 -11.89
CA ASP A 106 -3.54 -4.43 -10.91
C ASP A 106 -4.62 -3.58 -10.21
N THR A 107 -5.60 -3.06 -10.96
CA THR A 107 -6.72 -2.28 -10.43
C THR A 107 -7.55 -3.06 -9.41
N GLN A 108 -7.84 -4.33 -9.69
CA GLN A 108 -8.59 -5.19 -8.77
C GLN A 108 -7.74 -5.56 -7.56
N ALA A 109 -6.45 -5.86 -7.76
CA ALA A 109 -5.52 -6.15 -6.67
C ALA A 109 -5.42 -4.98 -5.69
N TYR A 110 -5.28 -3.74 -6.18
CA TYR A 110 -5.27 -2.55 -5.32
C TYR A 110 -6.57 -2.40 -4.51
N LYS A 111 -7.73 -2.67 -5.12
CA LYS A 111 -9.01 -2.66 -4.40
C LYS A 111 -9.10 -3.76 -3.35
N GLN A 112 -8.60 -4.96 -3.64
CA GLN A 112 -8.59 -6.08 -2.69
C GLN A 112 -7.69 -5.77 -1.50
N PHE A 113 -6.45 -5.33 -1.74
CA PHE A 113 -5.53 -4.99 -0.65
C PHE A 113 -5.97 -3.76 0.14
N GLY A 114 -6.50 -2.73 -0.51
CA GLY A 114 -7.00 -1.53 0.15
C GLY A 114 -8.29 -1.72 0.96
N ASN A 115 -9.02 -2.82 0.74
CA ASN A 115 -10.16 -3.26 1.56
C ASN A 115 -9.80 -4.41 2.52
N SER A 116 -8.55 -4.87 2.50
CA SER A 116 -8.11 -5.97 3.34
C SER A 116 -7.71 -5.49 4.73
N VAL A 117 -7.64 -6.44 5.65
CA VAL A 117 -7.01 -6.26 6.95
C VAL A 117 -5.51 -6.51 6.88
N VAL A 118 -4.78 -6.04 7.89
CA VAL A 118 -3.36 -6.37 8.06
C VAL A 118 -3.25 -7.81 8.60
N ALA A 119 -2.83 -8.75 7.75
CA ALA A 119 -2.81 -10.18 8.08
C ALA A 119 -2.07 -10.54 9.39
N PRO A 120 -0.85 -10.02 9.67
CA PRO A 120 -0.14 -10.38 10.90
C PRO A 120 -0.83 -9.86 12.17
N LEU A 121 -1.62 -8.79 12.10
CA LEU A 121 -2.42 -8.31 13.24
C LEU A 121 -3.46 -9.36 13.63
N PHE A 122 -4.19 -9.90 12.65
CA PHE A 122 -5.19 -10.92 12.90
C PHE A 122 -4.58 -12.26 13.31
N ALA A 123 -3.39 -12.61 12.79
CA ALA A 123 -2.64 -13.76 13.26
C ALA A 123 -2.28 -13.64 14.76
N ALA A 124 -1.88 -12.45 15.21
CA ALA A 124 -1.60 -12.20 16.63
C ALA A 124 -2.87 -12.32 17.49
N ILE A 125 -3.99 -11.75 17.04
CA ILE A 125 -5.30 -11.88 17.72
C ILE A 125 -5.71 -13.35 17.82
N ALA A 126 -5.65 -14.09 16.71
CA ALA A 126 -5.99 -15.51 16.67
C ALA A 126 -5.12 -16.34 17.62
N LYS A 127 -3.83 -16.02 17.74
CA LYS A 127 -2.92 -16.67 18.70
C LYS A 127 -3.40 -16.47 20.15
N GLN A 128 -3.88 -15.27 20.50
CA GLN A 128 -4.42 -14.98 21.83
C GLN A 128 -5.79 -15.64 22.06
N MET A 129 -6.61 -15.75 21.01
CA MET A 129 -7.93 -16.40 21.10
C MET A 129 -7.85 -17.93 21.16
N LYS A 130 -6.78 -18.54 20.64
CA LYS A 130 -6.59 -19.99 20.54
C LYS A 130 -6.97 -20.79 21.81
N PRO A 131 -6.47 -20.48 23.03
CA PRO A 131 -6.82 -21.27 24.22
C PRO A 131 -8.32 -21.26 24.53
N TYR A 132 -8.99 -20.11 24.32
CA TYR A 132 -10.41 -19.96 24.56
C TYR A 132 -11.26 -20.73 23.54
N ILE A 133 -10.86 -20.67 22.27
CA ILE A 133 -11.51 -21.43 21.18
C ILE A 133 -11.38 -22.94 21.46
N MET A 134 -10.20 -23.41 21.85
CA MET A 134 -9.99 -24.83 22.16
C MET A 134 -10.81 -25.29 23.37
N LYS A 135 -10.91 -24.46 24.43
CA LYS A 135 -11.77 -24.76 25.58
C LYS A 135 -13.25 -24.82 25.19
N ALA A 136 -13.72 -23.88 24.38
CA ALA A 136 -15.10 -23.86 23.90
C ALA A 136 -15.43 -25.11 23.07
N ARG A 137 -14.51 -25.53 22.19
CA ARG A 137 -14.66 -26.75 21.39
C ARG A 137 -14.74 -28.01 22.25
N ALA A 138 -13.88 -28.16 23.25
CA ALA A 138 -13.90 -29.32 24.15
C ALA A 138 -15.21 -29.43 24.93
N LEU A 139 -15.76 -28.29 25.39
CA LEU A 139 -17.06 -28.23 26.07
C LEU A 139 -18.23 -28.63 25.15
N GLU A 140 -18.14 -28.30 23.86
CA GLU A 140 -19.16 -28.69 22.88
C GLU A 140 -19.09 -30.19 22.55
N GLU A 141 -17.88 -30.75 22.42
CA GLU A 141 -17.67 -32.18 22.22
C GLU A 141 -18.19 -33.00 23.41
N SER A 142 -17.94 -32.57 24.66
CA SER A 142 -18.48 -33.25 25.85
C SER A 142 -20.00 -33.24 25.93
N LYS A 143 -20.65 -32.21 25.37
CA LYS A 143 -22.12 -32.10 25.33
C LYS A 143 -22.78 -32.98 24.25
N LYS A 144 -22.02 -33.41 23.24
CA LYS A 144 -22.54 -34.28 22.15
C LYS A 144 -22.45 -35.78 22.50
N VAL A 145 -21.66 -36.14 23.50
CA VAL A 145 -21.43 -37.52 23.95
C VAL A 145 -22.30 -37.88 25.16
N ALA A 146 -22.91 -36.89 25.81
CA ALA A 146 -23.89 -37.03 26.89
C ALA A 146 -25.32 -37.01 26.33
#